data_AF-A0A257QYG5-F1
#
_entry.id   AF-A0A257QYG5-F1
#
_cell.length_a   1.000
_cell.length_b   1.000
_cell.length_c   1.000
_cell.angle_alpha   90.00
_cell.angle_beta   90.00
_cell.angle_gamma   90.00
#
_symmetry.space_group_name_H-M   'P 1'
#
loop_
_entity.id
_entity.type
_entity.pdbx_description
1 polymer ?
#
loop_
_entity_poly.entity_id
_entity_poly.type
_entity_poly.pdbx_seq_one_letter_code
_entity_poly.pdbx_strand_id
1 'polypeptide(L)'
;MSSSPIRAVLPILVLLSACAATDPPDNAAAAYVMPNAYGDFLAARYAQQTQDSAAAAQYYAAALALAPHDQKLAEQAFISAILADPSSALPLAREVKQNPMAAMLLGNRDILNGNFTAASTQFASLPDSGLTGLLRPLLLAWTEAGDGKTASAIARLTPLSNNAPFGPVYTLSAALIADIGGDQSQAASLYDAAAKSYTEPNLRLAQILASWQARQGNQTAANATLQQMTDAHPALQIALPDLVAHAADKIVA
;
A
#
# COMPACT_ATOMS: atom_id res chain seq x y z
N MET A 1 37.03 -81.99 -24.00
CA MET A 1 37.87 -80.81 -24.20
C MET A 1 37.38 -79.74 -23.23
N SER A 2 38.21 -79.41 -22.25
CA SER A 2 37.89 -78.63 -21.04
C SER A 2 38.79 -77.38 -21.00
N SER A 3 38.36 -76.43 -20.17
CA SER A 3 39.09 -75.29 -19.56
C SER A 3 39.39 -74.01 -20.37
N SER A 4 38.66 -72.95 -19.98
CA SER A 4 39.02 -71.52 -19.77
C SER A 4 40.48 -71.24 -19.33
N PRO A 5 40.89 -69.95 -19.08
CA PRO A 5 40.53 -68.67 -19.72
C PRO A 5 41.77 -67.78 -19.97
N ILE A 6 41.69 -66.76 -20.83
CA ILE A 6 42.68 -65.65 -20.82
C ILE A 6 41.94 -64.31 -20.68
N ARG A 7 42.14 -63.72 -19.50
CA ARG A 7 41.85 -62.33 -19.17
C ARG A 7 42.82 -61.44 -19.96
N ALA A 8 42.29 -60.52 -20.76
CA ALA A 8 43.05 -59.38 -21.24
C ALA A 8 42.26 -58.10 -20.91
N VAL A 9 42.81 -57.37 -19.95
CA VAL A 9 42.40 -56.06 -19.47
C VAL A 9 42.67 -55.04 -20.59
N LEU A 10 41.65 -54.30 -21.01
CA LEU A 10 41.80 -53.16 -21.94
C LEU A 10 41.58 -51.85 -21.15
N PRO A 11 42.52 -50.90 -21.18
CA PRO A 11 42.49 -49.71 -20.33
C PRO A 11 41.53 -48.65 -20.84
N ILE A 12 40.87 -47.98 -19.90
CA ILE A 12 40.04 -46.79 -20.09
C ILE A 12 40.95 -45.63 -20.48
N LEU A 13 40.82 -45.13 -21.72
CA LEU A 13 41.43 -43.88 -22.17
C LEU A 13 40.62 -42.72 -21.59
N VAL A 14 41.10 -42.12 -20.51
CA VAL A 14 40.58 -40.85 -19.97
C VAL A 14 41.07 -39.73 -20.89
N LEU A 15 40.15 -39.16 -21.69
CA LEU A 15 40.37 -37.92 -22.41
C LEU A 15 40.38 -36.76 -21.41
N LEU A 16 41.57 -36.38 -20.92
CA LEU A 16 41.78 -35.06 -20.33
C LEU A 16 41.72 -34.02 -21.45
N SER A 17 40.54 -33.43 -21.64
CA SER A 17 40.43 -32.11 -22.28
C SER A 17 41.12 -31.09 -21.39
N ALA A 18 42.34 -30.71 -21.75
CA ALA A 18 42.97 -29.52 -21.23
C ALA A 18 42.21 -28.30 -21.76
N CYS A 19 41.32 -27.73 -20.94
CA CYS A 19 40.95 -26.32 -21.10
C CYS A 19 42.21 -25.51 -20.81
N ALA A 20 42.87 -25.03 -21.86
CA ALA A 20 43.84 -23.96 -21.74
C ALA A 20 43.11 -22.75 -21.14
N ALA A 21 43.31 -22.51 -19.85
CA ALA A 21 42.99 -21.24 -19.22
C ALA A 21 43.97 -20.22 -19.78
N THR A 22 43.58 -19.55 -20.86
CA THR A 22 44.19 -18.28 -21.23
C THR A 22 43.70 -17.27 -20.19
N ASP A 23 44.61 -16.82 -19.33
CA ASP A 23 44.36 -15.69 -18.45
C ASP A 23 43.79 -14.52 -19.29
N PRO A 24 42.64 -13.94 -18.92
CA PRO A 24 42.18 -12.74 -19.58
C PRO A 24 43.26 -11.67 -19.39
N PRO A 25 43.61 -10.90 -20.43
CA PRO A 25 44.53 -9.79 -20.25
C PRO A 25 43.99 -8.89 -19.14
N ASP A 26 44.86 -8.46 -18.23
CA ASP A 26 44.64 -7.49 -17.12
C ASP A 26 44.08 -6.11 -17.59
N ASN A 27 43.73 -6.02 -18.87
CA ASN A 27 43.09 -4.90 -19.54
C ASN A 27 41.67 -5.28 -19.96
N ALA A 28 40.92 -5.99 -19.11
CA ALA A 28 39.48 -5.80 -19.07
C ALA A 28 39.27 -4.36 -18.57
N ALA A 29 39.49 -3.40 -19.47
CA ALA A 29 39.08 -2.03 -19.30
C ALA A 29 37.68 -2.11 -18.72
N ALA A 30 37.50 -1.65 -17.47
CA ALA A 30 36.20 -1.54 -16.86
C ALA A 30 35.32 -0.94 -17.95
N ALA A 31 34.42 -1.76 -18.52
CA ALA A 31 33.67 -1.36 -19.69
C ALA A 31 33.01 -0.07 -19.27
N TYR A 32 33.42 1.05 -19.87
CA TYR A 32 32.84 2.33 -19.55
C TYR A 32 31.44 2.24 -20.12
N VAL A 33 30.51 1.70 -19.33
CA VAL A 33 29.10 1.65 -19.68
C VAL A 33 28.70 3.11 -19.66
N MET A 34 28.77 3.72 -20.84
CA MET A 34 28.23 5.05 -21.05
C MET A 34 26.80 5.02 -20.51
N PRO A 35 26.43 5.97 -19.63
CA PRO A 35 25.06 6.08 -19.15
C PRO A 35 24.13 6.06 -20.35
N ASN A 36 23.26 5.06 -20.40
CA ASN A 36 22.31 4.90 -21.48
C ASN A 36 20.96 4.55 -20.89
N ALA A 37 19.94 5.30 -21.29
CA ALA A 37 18.60 5.19 -20.72
C ALA A 37 18.03 3.78 -20.83
N TYR A 38 18.43 3.02 -21.86
CA TYR A 38 17.98 1.66 -22.09
C TYR A 38 18.54 0.66 -21.08
N GLY A 39 19.83 0.74 -20.77
CA GLY A 39 20.52 -0.09 -19.79
C GLY A 39 20.00 0.17 -18.39
N ASP A 40 19.85 1.45 -18.03
CA ASP A 40 19.22 1.85 -16.77
C ASP A 40 17.76 1.35 -16.70
N PHE A 41 16.99 1.48 -17.77
CA PHE A 41 15.63 0.95 -17.84
C PHE A 41 15.57 -0.57 -17.63
N LEU A 42 16.47 -1.33 -18.27
CA LEU A 42 16.53 -2.79 -18.10
C LEU A 42 16.95 -3.19 -16.69
N ALA A 43 17.94 -2.49 -16.11
CA ALA A 43 18.34 -2.69 -14.72
C ALA A 43 17.19 -2.41 -13.77
N ALA A 44 16.43 -1.33 -14.01
CA ALA A 44 15.25 -0.99 -13.23
C ALA A 44 14.16 -2.06 -13.31
N ARG A 45 13.89 -2.58 -14.52
CA ARG A 45 12.93 -3.67 -14.76
C ARG A 45 13.34 -4.95 -14.02
N TYR A 46 14.61 -5.30 -14.06
CA TYR A 46 15.14 -6.46 -13.33
C TYR A 46 14.97 -6.28 -11.81
N ALA A 47 15.40 -5.13 -11.28
CA ALA A 47 15.24 -4.80 -9.85
C ALA A 47 13.77 -4.85 -9.41
N GLN A 48 12.85 -4.33 -10.22
CA GLN A 48 11.42 -4.40 -9.97
C GLN A 48 10.91 -5.86 -9.93
N GLN A 49 11.37 -6.72 -10.83
CA GLN A 49 11.01 -8.15 -10.83
C GLN A 49 11.55 -8.90 -9.61
N THR A 50 12.72 -8.51 -9.11
CA THR A 50 13.33 -9.07 -7.89
C THR A 50 12.86 -8.36 -6.62
N GLN A 51 11.84 -7.49 -6.72
CA GLN A 51 11.26 -6.73 -5.61
C GLN A 51 12.25 -5.78 -4.89
N ASP A 52 13.36 -5.42 -5.54
CA ASP A 52 14.28 -4.39 -5.06
C ASP A 52 13.76 -3.00 -5.50
N SER A 53 12.81 -2.49 -4.71
CA SER A 53 12.13 -1.23 -5.02
C SER A 53 13.08 -0.03 -4.99
N ALA A 54 14.09 -0.05 -4.11
CA ALA A 54 15.07 1.03 -3.99
C ALA A 54 15.96 1.10 -5.25
N ALA A 55 16.52 -0.04 -5.67
CA ALA A 55 17.31 -0.09 -6.90
C ALA A 55 16.45 0.23 -8.14
N ALA A 56 15.22 -0.29 -8.21
CA ALA A 56 14.30 0.02 -9.31
C ALA A 56 14.04 1.53 -9.42
N ALA A 57 13.75 2.20 -8.30
CA ALA A 57 13.54 3.65 -8.28
C ALA A 57 14.78 4.42 -8.74
N GLN A 58 15.98 4.04 -8.26
CA GLN A 58 17.24 4.67 -8.65
C GLN A 58 17.50 4.54 -10.16
N TYR A 59 17.38 3.32 -10.71
CA TYR A 59 17.64 3.09 -12.13
C TYR A 59 16.58 3.73 -13.04
N TYR A 60 15.30 3.70 -12.67
CA TYR A 60 14.28 4.43 -13.46
C TYR A 60 14.49 5.95 -13.40
N ALA A 61 14.92 6.50 -12.27
CA ALA A 61 15.27 7.92 -12.17
C ALA A 61 16.48 8.28 -13.04
N ALA A 62 17.52 7.44 -13.05
CA ALA A 62 18.69 7.61 -13.93
C ALA A 62 18.29 7.55 -15.41
N ALA A 63 17.46 6.57 -15.79
CA ALA A 63 16.92 6.47 -17.14
C ALA A 63 16.11 7.71 -17.54
N LEU A 64 15.25 8.21 -16.64
CA LEU A 64 14.43 9.40 -16.88
C LEU A 64 15.29 10.65 -17.05
N ALA A 65 16.38 10.79 -16.29
CA ALA A 65 17.31 11.92 -16.43
C ALA A 65 17.94 11.98 -17.84
N LEU A 66 18.15 10.82 -18.47
CA LEU A 66 18.68 10.71 -19.84
C LEU A 66 17.58 10.88 -20.91
N ALA A 67 16.31 10.66 -20.58
CA ALA A 67 15.17 10.76 -21.48
C ALA A 67 13.96 11.50 -20.83
N PRO A 68 14.11 12.79 -20.48
CA PRO A 68 13.15 13.51 -19.63
C PRO A 68 11.77 13.76 -20.26
N HIS A 69 11.66 13.61 -21.58
CA HIS A 69 10.41 13.82 -22.31
C HIS A 69 9.59 12.52 -22.50
N ASP A 70 10.13 11.37 -22.11
CA ASP A 70 9.41 10.10 -22.18
C ASP A 70 8.42 9.99 -21.00
N GLN A 71 7.15 10.22 -21.30
CA GLN A 71 6.06 10.17 -20.32
C GLN A 71 5.88 8.77 -19.72
N LYS A 72 6.10 7.70 -20.49
CA LYS A 72 5.98 6.34 -19.97
C LYS A 72 7.09 6.06 -18.97
N LEU A 73 8.30 6.55 -19.25
CA LEU A 73 9.42 6.43 -18.33
C LEU A 73 9.19 7.25 -17.05
N ALA A 74 8.64 8.45 -17.18
CA ALA A 74 8.25 9.28 -16.04
C ALA A 74 7.22 8.56 -15.15
N GLU A 75 6.21 7.92 -15.75
CA GLU A 75 5.23 7.09 -15.03
C GLU A 75 5.89 5.92 -14.29
N GLN A 76 6.83 5.20 -14.92
CA GLN A 76 7.53 4.07 -14.28
C GLN A 76 8.45 4.54 -13.14
N ALA A 77 9.16 5.65 -13.34
CA ALA A 77 9.99 6.26 -12.31
C ALA A 77 9.12 6.71 -11.13
N PHE A 78 7.98 7.34 -11.39
CA PHE A 78 7.04 7.76 -10.36
C PHE A 78 6.49 6.57 -9.55
N ILE A 79 6.00 5.52 -10.21
CA ILE A 79 5.47 4.34 -9.53
C ILE A 79 6.56 3.67 -8.69
N SER A 80 7.76 3.53 -9.24
CA SER A 80 8.88 2.89 -8.52
C SER A 80 9.34 3.74 -7.33
N ALA A 81 9.34 5.07 -7.48
CA ALA A 81 9.61 5.98 -6.37
C ALA A 81 8.57 5.83 -5.24
N ILE A 82 7.28 5.71 -5.56
CA ILE A 82 6.24 5.45 -4.53
C ILE A 82 6.54 4.17 -3.76
N LEU A 83 6.91 3.09 -4.46
CA LEU A 83 7.17 1.79 -3.83
C LEU A 83 8.42 1.78 -2.97
N ALA A 84 9.43 2.58 -3.32
CA ALA A 84 10.65 2.73 -2.54
C ALA A 84 10.46 3.66 -1.33
N ASP A 85 10.00 4.88 -1.60
CA ASP A 85 9.77 5.94 -0.61
C ASP A 85 8.78 6.97 -1.19
N PRO A 86 7.52 7.01 -0.73
CA PRO A 86 6.51 7.95 -1.21
C PRO A 86 6.92 9.42 -1.14
N SER A 87 7.80 9.81 -0.20
CA SER A 87 8.24 11.19 -0.07
C SER A 87 9.12 11.63 -1.25
N SER A 88 9.93 10.71 -1.78
CA SER A 88 10.80 10.93 -2.95
C SER A 88 10.02 11.09 -4.27
N ALA A 89 8.76 10.63 -4.31
CA ALA A 89 7.93 10.63 -5.51
C ALA A 89 7.21 11.97 -5.77
N LEU A 90 7.20 12.90 -4.81
CA LEU A 90 6.49 14.19 -4.91
C LEU A 90 6.93 15.09 -6.08
N PRO A 91 8.23 15.19 -6.44
CA PRO A 91 8.64 15.93 -7.63
C PRO A 91 8.07 15.30 -8.90
N LEU A 92 8.17 13.98 -9.04
CA LEU A 92 7.68 13.22 -10.20
C LEU A 92 6.15 13.29 -10.32
N ALA A 93 5.41 13.28 -9.21
CA ALA A 93 3.95 13.38 -9.20
C ALA A 93 3.42 14.63 -9.93
N ARG A 94 4.18 15.73 -9.97
CA ARG A 94 3.79 16.95 -10.69
C ARG A 94 4.01 16.85 -12.19
N GLU A 95 4.90 15.97 -12.62
CA GLU A 95 5.28 15.79 -14.02
C GLU A 95 4.40 14.77 -14.72
N VAL A 96 3.94 13.74 -13.98
CA VAL A 96 3.07 12.71 -14.52
C VAL A 96 1.63 13.22 -14.66
N LYS A 97 1.15 13.28 -15.91
CA LYS A 97 -0.20 13.78 -16.23
C LYS A 97 -1.25 12.69 -16.07
N GLN A 98 -2.47 13.09 -15.67
CA GLN A 98 -3.66 12.23 -15.64
C GLN A 98 -3.49 10.92 -14.85
N ASN A 99 -2.59 10.91 -13.86
CA ASN A 99 -2.30 9.74 -13.04
C ASN A 99 -3.06 9.82 -11.70
N PRO A 100 -3.99 8.89 -11.41
CA PRO A 100 -4.75 8.91 -10.16
C PRO A 100 -3.88 8.79 -8.90
N MET A 101 -2.80 8.01 -8.94
CA MET A 101 -1.89 7.88 -7.79
C MET A 101 -1.13 9.18 -7.53
N ALA A 102 -0.74 9.91 -8.59
CA ALA A 102 -0.13 11.23 -8.46
C ALA A 102 -1.09 12.23 -7.81
N ALA A 103 -2.35 12.27 -8.26
CA ALA A 103 -3.38 13.10 -7.65
C ALA A 103 -3.59 12.74 -6.17
N MET A 104 -3.63 11.44 -5.83
CA MET A 104 -3.77 11.00 -4.44
C MET A 104 -2.58 11.41 -3.57
N LEU A 105 -1.35 11.25 -4.07
CA LEU A 105 -0.13 11.62 -3.35
C LEU A 105 -0.06 13.14 -3.10
N LEU A 106 -0.35 13.94 -4.13
CA LEU A 106 -0.39 15.40 -4.03
C LEU A 106 -1.49 15.87 -3.08
N GLY A 107 -2.68 15.26 -3.17
CA GLY A 107 -3.80 15.57 -2.27
C GLY A 107 -3.48 15.23 -0.81
N ASN A 108 -2.83 14.10 -0.56
CA ASN A 108 -2.39 13.72 0.79
C ASN A 108 -1.35 14.71 1.34
N ARG A 109 -0.36 15.11 0.53
CA ARG A 109 0.59 16.17 0.91
C ARG A 109 -0.15 17.46 1.27
N ASP A 110 -1.16 17.85 0.47
CA ASP A 110 -1.91 19.08 0.71
C ASP A 110 -2.73 19.01 2.01
N ILE A 111 -3.33 17.86 2.34
CA ILE A 111 -3.97 17.63 3.66
C ILE A 111 -2.95 17.83 4.79
N LEU A 112 -1.77 17.21 4.70
CA LEU A 112 -0.74 17.29 5.74
C LEU A 112 -0.23 18.73 5.96
N ASN A 113 -0.30 19.57 4.93
CA ASN A 113 0.04 20.99 5.00
C ASN A 113 -1.15 21.88 5.39
N GLY A 114 -2.33 21.31 5.70
CA GLY A 114 -3.55 22.06 6.03
C GLY A 114 -4.24 22.71 4.83
N ASN A 115 -3.82 22.40 3.60
CA ASN A 115 -4.34 22.97 2.36
C ASN A 115 -5.53 22.16 1.82
N PHE A 116 -6.62 22.08 2.58
CA PHE A 116 -7.78 21.23 2.24
C PHE A 116 -8.44 21.58 0.90
N THR A 117 -8.44 22.86 0.52
CA THR A 117 -8.99 23.28 -0.79
C THR A 117 -8.17 22.69 -1.95
N ALA A 118 -6.85 22.73 -1.87
CA ALA A 118 -5.97 22.15 -2.88
C ALA A 118 -6.12 20.62 -2.94
N ALA A 119 -6.18 19.96 -1.77
CA ALA A 119 -6.43 18.53 -1.68
C ALA A 119 -7.77 18.13 -2.32
N SER A 120 -8.83 18.90 -2.06
CA SER A 120 -10.14 18.65 -2.68
C SER A 120 -10.09 18.78 -4.20
N THR A 121 -9.32 19.71 -4.76
CA THR A 121 -9.11 19.80 -6.21
C THR A 121 -8.43 18.54 -6.76
N GLN A 122 -7.38 18.05 -6.09
CA GLN A 122 -6.68 16.82 -6.50
C GLN A 122 -7.60 15.60 -6.47
N PHE A 123 -8.35 15.40 -5.38
CA PHE A 123 -9.24 14.24 -5.28
C PHE A 123 -10.46 14.38 -6.20
N ALA A 124 -10.91 15.60 -6.50
CA ALA A 124 -11.97 15.84 -7.47
C ALA A 124 -11.54 15.49 -8.91
N SER A 125 -10.25 15.47 -9.24
CA SER A 125 -9.80 15.03 -10.57
C SER A 125 -9.76 13.51 -10.76
N LEU A 126 -9.98 12.74 -9.70
CA LEU A 126 -10.01 11.28 -9.78
C LEU A 126 -11.20 10.80 -10.63
N PRO A 127 -11.00 9.78 -11.48
CA PRO A 127 -12.11 9.15 -12.21
C PRO A 127 -13.15 8.59 -11.23
N ASP A 128 -14.42 8.70 -11.60
CA ASP A 128 -15.58 8.22 -10.84
C ASP A 128 -15.91 6.74 -11.05
N SER A 129 -15.05 6.00 -11.76
CA SER A 129 -15.22 4.59 -12.08
C SER A 129 -14.11 3.72 -11.47
N GLY A 130 -14.35 2.41 -11.42
CA GLY A 130 -13.40 1.44 -10.87
C GLY A 130 -13.04 1.70 -9.41
N LEU A 131 -11.79 1.41 -9.04
CA LEU A 131 -11.29 1.59 -7.67
C LEU A 131 -11.29 3.07 -7.25
N THR A 132 -10.94 4.00 -8.15
CA THR A 132 -10.90 5.43 -7.82
C THR A 132 -12.29 5.99 -7.56
N GLY A 133 -13.32 5.46 -8.24
CA GLY A 133 -14.71 5.80 -7.95
C GLY A 133 -15.16 5.42 -6.52
N LEU A 134 -14.57 4.37 -5.95
CA LEU A 134 -14.81 3.97 -4.55
C LEU A 134 -14.03 4.86 -3.55
N LEU A 135 -12.81 5.25 -3.90
CA LEU A 135 -11.94 6.01 -3.01
C LEU A 135 -12.23 7.51 -3.01
N ARG A 136 -12.60 8.08 -4.16
CA ARG A 136 -12.87 9.51 -4.34
C ARG A 136 -13.84 10.09 -3.30
N PRO A 137 -15.03 9.51 -3.04
CA PRO A 137 -15.93 10.05 -2.02
C PRO A 137 -15.36 10.00 -0.61
N LEU A 138 -14.57 8.96 -0.26
CA LEU A 138 -13.88 8.90 1.03
C LEU A 138 -12.84 10.00 1.18
N LEU A 139 -11.97 10.16 0.18
CA LEU A 139 -10.91 11.16 0.20
C LEU A 139 -11.48 12.57 0.32
N LEU A 140 -12.57 12.87 -0.41
CA LEU A 140 -13.27 14.14 -0.31
C LEU A 140 -13.93 14.33 1.06
N ALA A 141 -14.60 13.31 1.61
CA ALA A 141 -15.23 13.40 2.93
C ALA A 141 -14.20 13.65 4.04
N TRP A 142 -13.07 12.94 4.03
CA TRP A 142 -11.99 13.17 4.99
C TRP A 142 -11.32 14.52 4.82
N THR A 143 -11.20 15.02 3.58
CA THR A 143 -10.73 16.40 3.33
C THR A 143 -11.68 17.43 3.90
N GLU A 144 -12.99 17.24 3.72
CA GLU A 144 -14.03 18.11 4.31
C GLU A 144 -14.02 18.06 5.84
N ALA A 145 -13.86 16.87 6.42
CA ALA A 145 -13.74 16.72 7.87
C ALA A 145 -12.51 17.45 8.43
N GLY A 146 -11.35 17.36 7.76
CA GLY A 146 -10.15 18.10 8.12
C GLY A 146 -10.32 19.63 8.04
N ASP A 147 -11.14 20.10 7.10
CA ASP A 147 -11.53 21.52 6.96
C ASP A 147 -12.64 21.96 7.92
N GLY A 148 -13.00 21.12 8.90
CA GLY A 148 -14.04 21.41 9.90
C GLY A 148 -15.48 21.27 9.39
N LYS A 149 -15.69 20.72 8.18
CA LYS A 149 -17.01 20.57 7.54
C LYS A 149 -17.62 19.20 7.81
N THR A 150 -17.69 18.79 9.08
CA THR A 150 -18.18 17.46 9.51
C THR A 150 -19.54 17.08 8.90
N ALA A 151 -20.53 17.97 8.95
CA ALA A 151 -21.86 17.67 8.42
C ALA A 151 -21.85 17.42 6.90
N SER A 152 -21.03 18.18 6.15
CA SER A 152 -20.86 17.99 4.70
C SER A 152 -20.22 16.65 4.40
N ALA A 153 -19.16 16.32 5.14
CA ALA A 153 -18.43 15.08 5.00
C ALA A 153 -19.32 13.84 5.23
N ILE A 154 -20.18 13.88 6.24
CA ILE A 154 -21.12 12.80 6.53
C ILE A 154 -22.17 12.70 5.43
N ALA A 155 -22.78 13.82 5.05
CA ALA A 155 -23.79 13.87 3.99
C ALA A 155 -23.27 13.35 2.63
N ARG A 156 -21.98 13.49 2.35
CA ARG A 156 -21.32 12.90 1.17
C ARG A 156 -21.33 11.37 1.19
N LEU A 157 -21.15 10.77 2.35
CA LEU A 157 -21.00 9.31 2.50
C LEU A 157 -22.34 8.59 2.70
N THR A 158 -23.31 9.21 3.38
CA THR A 158 -24.59 8.58 3.73
C THR A 158 -25.33 7.94 2.54
N PRO A 159 -25.42 8.57 1.34
CA PRO A 159 -26.11 7.94 0.21
C PRO A 159 -25.42 6.66 -0.31
N LEU A 160 -24.11 6.53 -0.06
CA LEU A 160 -23.28 5.42 -0.52
C LEU A 160 -23.29 4.23 0.46
N SER A 161 -23.67 4.47 1.72
CA SER A 161 -23.71 3.47 2.78
C SER A 161 -24.63 2.27 2.53
N ASN A 162 -25.74 2.47 1.81
CA ASN A 162 -26.80 1.45 1.72
C ASN A 162 -26.81 0.63 0.43
N ASN A 163 -26.11 1.06 -0.62
CA ASN A 163 -26.31 0.54 -1.99
C ASN A 163 -25.04 0.04 -2.68
N ALA A 164 -23.87 0.13 -2.03
CA ALA A 164 -22.59 -0.25 -2.61
C ALA A 164 -21.99 -1.47 -1.89
N PRO A 165 -21.23 -2.34 -2.59
CA PRO A 165 -20.38 -3.35 -1.95
C PRO A 165 -19.41 -2.76 -0.92
N PHE A 166 -19.09 -1.46 -1.07
CA PHE A 166 -18.22 -0.69 -0.18
C PHE A 166 -19.00 0.13 0.88
N GLY A 167 -20.33 -0.04 0.94
CA GLY A 167 -21.24 0.62 1.88
C GLY A 167 -20.77 0.59 3.34
N PRO A 168 -20.36 -0.57 3.88
CA PRO A 168 -19.86 -0.67 5.26
C PRO A 168 -18.65 0.24 5.55
N VAL A 169 -17.76 0.43 4.56
CA VAL A 169 -16.58 1.31 4.70
C VAL A 169 -17.00 2.78 4.72
N TYR A 170 -17.98 3.17 3.90
CA TYR A 170 -18.54 4.52 3.93
C TYR A 170 -19.25 4.80 5.26
N THR A 171 -20.03 3.85 5.77
CA THR A 171 -20.72 3.95 7.07
C THR A 171 -19.72 4.11 8.21
N LEU A 172 -18.68 3.28 8.25
CA LEU A 172 -17.63 3.37 9.27
C LEU A 172 -16.88 4.70 9.20
N SER A 173 -16.55 5.16 7.98
CA SER A 173 -15.87 6.45 7.80
C SER A 173 -16.75 7.62 8.25
N ALA A 174 -18.05 7.59 7.94
CA ALA A 174 -19.00 8.57 8.42
C ALA A 174 -19.11 8.56 9.97
N ALA A 175 -19.08 7.38 10.60
CA ALA A 175 -19.08 7.24 12.06
C ALA A 175 -17.85 7.90 12.69
N LEU A 176 -16.66 7.63 12.12
CA LEU A 176 -15.39 8.21 12.58
C LEU A 176 -15.36 9.74 12.40
N ILE A 177 -15.87 10.23 11.27
CA ILE A 177 -15.98 11.67 11.00
C ILE A 177 -16.91 12.34 12.02
N ALA A 178 -18.05 11.72 12.33
CA ALA A 178 -18.98 12.22 13.35
C ALA A 178 -18.34 12.26 14.74
N ASP A 179 -17.61 11.21 15.14
CA ASP A 179 -16.91 11.12 16.43
C ASP A 179 -15.76 12.14 16.55
N ILE A 180 -15.02 12.41 15.48
CA ILE A 180 -13.98 13.45 15.48
C ILE A 180 -14.60 14.86 15.48
N GLY A 181 -15.70 15.05 14.75
CA GLY A 181 -16.43 16.32 14.71
C GLY A 181 -17.28 16.64 15.94
N GLY A 182 -17.40 15.70 16.89
CA GLY A 182 -18.13 15.89 18.15
C GLY A 182 -19.64 15.64 18.08
N ASP A 183 -20.17 15.16 16.96
CA ASP A 183 -21.59 14.77 16.84
C ASP A 183 -21.80 13.36 17.39
N GLN A 184 -21.89 13.25 18.72
CA GLN A 184 -22.02 11.96 19.40
C GLN A 184 -23.31 11.21 19.03
N SER A 185 -24.40 11.93 18.75
CA SER A 185 -25.68 11.30 18.42
C SER A 185 -25.59 10.61 17.07
N GLN A 186 -25.05 11.30 16.07
CA GLN A 186 -24.87 10.73 14.74
C GLN A 186 -23.78 9.64 14.73
N ALA A 187 -22.69 9.84 15.48
CA ALA A 187 -21.64 8.83 15.66
C ALA A 187 -22.22 7.53 16.25
N ALA A 188 -23.04 7.61 17.31
CA ALA A 188 -23.67 6.44 17.92
C ALA A 188 -24.49 5.63 16.92
N SER A 189 -25.34 6.31 16.14
CA SER A 189 -26.18 5.65 15.13
C SER A 189 -25.34 5.02 14.01
N LEU A 190 -24.27 5.67 13.58
CA LEU A 190 -23.42 5.18 12.49
C LEU A 190 -22.51 4.04 12.94
N TYR A 191 -21.99 4.06 14.17
CA TYR A 191 -21.23 2.93 14.73
C TYR A 191 -22.10 1.69 14.91
N ASP A 192 -23.35 1.84 15.34
CA ASP A 192 -24.30 0.73 15.42
C ASP A 192 -24.60 0.14 14.04
N ALA A 193 -24.82 0.99 13.02
CA ALA A 193 -24.98 0.55 11.65
C ALA A 193 -23.72 -0.15 11.10
N ALA A 194 -22.53 0.38 11.40
CA ALA A 194 -21.26 -0.22 11.02
C ALA A 194 -21.09 -1.60 11.68
N ALA A 195 -21.35 -1.73 12.99
CA ALA A 195 -21.24 -2.99 13.70
C ALA A 195 -22.15 -4.09 13.11
N LYS A 196 -23.35 -3.73 12.66
CA LYS A 196 -24.31 -4.65 12.01
C LYS A 196 -23.93 -5.04 10.58
N SER A 197 -23.03 -4.28 9.95
CA SER A 197 -22.61 -4.52 8.57
C SER A 197 -21.58 -5.65 8.44
N TYR A 198 -20.98 -6.09 9.55
CA TYR A 198 -19.96 -7.14 9.57
C TYR A 198 -20.41 -8.28 10.49
N THR A 199 -20.40 -9.51 9.98
CA THR A 199 -20.73 -10.70 10.78
C THR A 199 -19.70 -10.92 11.90
N GLU A 200 -18.43 -10.71 11.58
CA GLU A 200 -17.31 -10.81 12.51
C GLU A 200 -16.36 -9.62 12.28
N PRO A 201 -16.04 -8.83 13.31
CA PRO A 201 -15.14 -7.71 13.15
C PRO A 201 -13.70 -8.21 13.03
N ASN A 202 -13.00 -7.75 12.00
CA ASN A 202 -11.54 -7.85 11.96
C ASN A 202 -10.91 -7.02 13.10
N LEU A 203 -9.63 -7.24 13.37
CA LEU A 203 -8.92 -6.56 14.47
C LEU A 203 -9.15 -5.04 14.49
N ARG A 204 -9.00 -4.37 13.35
CA ARG A 204 -9.12 -2.90 13.29
C ARG A 204 -10.54 -2.43 13.59
N LEU A 205 -11.55 -3.09 13.04
CA LEU A 205 -12.94 -2.76 13.31
C LEU A 205 -13.30 -3.01 14.78
N ALA A 206 -12.85 -4.14 15.34
CA ALA A 206 -13.08 -4.49 16.74
C ALA A 206 -12.48 -3.44 17.67
N GLN A 207 -11.24 -3.02 17.40
CA GLN A 207 -10.58 -1.94 18.13
C GLN A 207 -11.38 -0.63 18.05
N ILE A 208 -11.81 -0.21 16.86
CA ILE A 208 -12.60 1.03 16.67
C ILE A 208 -13.91 0.97 17.46
N LEU A 209 -14.66 -0.13 17.35
CA LEU A 209 -15.94 -0.29 18.03
C LEU A 209 -15.79 -0.38 19.56
N ALA A 210 -14.80 -1.15 20.03
CA ALA A 210 -14.50 -1.25 21.46
C ALA A 210 -14.07 0.10 22.03
N SER A 211 -13.31 0.87 21.25
CA SER A 211 -12.86 2.20 21.62
C SER A 211 -13.98 3.20 21.74
N TRP A 212 -14.91 3.19 20.79
CA TRP A 212 -16.15 3.93 20.90
C TRP A 212 -16.94 3.50 22.16
N GLN A 213 -17.19 2.22 22.35
CA GLN A 213 -17.99 1.70 23.47
C GLN A 213 -17.38 2.04 24.84
N ALA A 214 -16.07 1.90 25.01
CA ALA A 214 -15.36 2.22 26.24
C ALA A 214 -15.46 3.72 26.58
N ARG A 215 -15.27 4.60 25.59
CA ARG A 215 -15.43 6.06 25.79
C ARG A 215 -16.87 6.47 26.12
N GLN A 216 -17.85 5.71 25.66
CA GLN A 216 -19.25 5.89 26.07
C GLN A 216 -19.59 5.27 27.44
N GLY A 217 -18.59 4.74 28.17
CA GLY A 217 -18.76 4.13 29.49
C GLY A 217 -19.23 2.68 29.48
N ASN A 218 -19.33 2.05 28.31
CA ASN A 218 -19.78 0.67 28.16
C ASN A 218 -18.59 -0.30 28.03
N GLN A 219 -17.83 -0.46 29.12
CA GLN A 219 -16.65 -1.32 29.16
C GLN A 219 -16.99 -2.79 28.88
N THR A 220 -18.15 -3.26 29.35
CA THR A 220 -18.58 -4.65 29.14
C THR A 220 -18.78 -4.95 27.65
N ALA A 221 -19.41 -4.03 26.90
CA ALA A 221 -19.56 -4.17 25.45
C ALA A 221 -18.20 -4.11 24.74
N ALA A 222 -17.32 -3.18 25.14
CA ALA A 222 -15.97 -3.07 24.57
C ALA A 222 -15.18 -4.38 24.68
N ASN A 223 -15.17 -4.98 25.88
CA ASN A 223 -14.50 -6.25 26.12
C ASN A 223 -15.13 -7.39 25.30
N ALA A 224 -16.47 -7.42 25.21
CA ALA A 224 -17.18 -8.44 24.43
C ALA A 224 -16.85 -8.35 22.93
N THR A 225 -16.78 -7.14 22.36
CA THR A 225 -16.38 -6.93 20.97
C THR A 225 -14.94 -7.39 20.70
N LEU A 226 -14.00 -7.11 21.61
CA LEU A 226 -12.62 -7.61 21.49
C LEU A 226 -12.54 -9.14 21.63
N GLN A 227 -13.31 -9.73 22.55
CA GLN A 227 -13.36 -11.17 22.74
C GLN A 227 -13.90 -11.89 21.49
N GLN A 228 -15.01 -11.40 20.92
CA GLN A 228 -15.61 -11.95 19.70
C GLN A 228 -14.60 -11.97 18.54
N MET A 229 -13.78 -10.92 18.42
CA MET A 229 -12.71 -10.87 17.41
C MET A 229 -11.62 -11.92 17.66
N THR A 230 -11.21 -12.12 18.92
CA THR A 230 -10.20 -13.16 19.23
C THR A 230 -10.74 -14.58 19.09
N ASP A 231 -12.04 -14.80 19.27
CA ASP A 231 -12.66 -16.11 19.04
C ASP A 231 -12.59 -16.50 17.55
N ALA A 232 -12.75 -15.52 16.65
CA ALA A 232 -12.56 -15.69 15.19
C ALA A 232 -11.08 -15.78 14.78
N HIS A 233 -10.17 -15.23 15.59
CA HIS A 233 -8.73 -15.19 15.33
C HIS A 233 -7.90 -15.60 16.57
N PRO A 234 -7.81 -16.91 16.88
CA PRO A 234 -7.18 -17.38 18.12
C PRO A 234 -5.73 -16.92 18.33
N ALA A 235 -4.99 -16.67 17.25
CA ALA A 235 -3.62 -16.13 17.32
C ALA A 235 -3.55 -14.74 17.99
N LEU A 236 -4.65 -13.98 18.00
CA LEU A 236 -4.73 -12.65 18.62
C LEU A 236 -5.09 -12.71 20.11
N GLN A 237 -5.40 -13.88 20.66
CA GLN A 237 -5.77 -14.04 22.06
C GLN A 237 -4.67 -13.59 23.04
N ILE A 238 -3.39 -13.73 22.64
CA ILE A 238 -2.25 -13.24 23.42
C ILE A 238 -2.25 -11.71 23.60
N ALA A 239 -2.83 -10.97 22.65
CA ALA A 239 -2.88 -9.51 22.68
C ALA A 239 -4.13 -8.98 23.41
N LEU A 240 -5.09 -9.84 23.77
CA LEU A 240 -6.36 -9.42 24.34
C LEU A 240 -6.21 -8.56 25.61
N PRO A 241 -5.35 -8.89 26.59
CA PRO A 241 -5.19 -8.07 27.79
C PRO A 241 -4.75 -6.64 27.47
N ASP A 242 -3.80 -6.49 26.53
CA ASP A 242 -3.29 -5.18 26.10
C ASP A 242 -4.37 -4.39 25.34
N LEU A 243 -5.14 -5.06 24.46
CA LEU A 243 -6.24 -4.44 23.72
C LEU A 243 -7.35 -3.95 24.66
N VAL A 244 -7.65 -4.70 25.72
CA VAL A 244 -8.63 -4.30 26.75
C VAL A 244 -8.12 -3.11 27.57
N ALA A 245 -6.83 -3.11 27.94
CA ALA A 245 -6.22 -2.02 28.70
C ALA A 245 -6.25 -0.68 27.95
N HIS A 246 -6.08 -0.71 26.63
CA HIS A 246 -6.07 0.47 25.75
C HIS A 246 -7.42 0.68 25.04
N ALA A 247 -8.49 0.01 25.47
CA ALA A 247 -9.78 0.12 24.82
C ALA A 247 -10.26 1.58 24.80
N ALA A 248 -10.12 2.33 25.89
CA ALA A 248 -10.61 3.72 25.95
C ALA A 248 -9.82 4.73 25.09
N ASP A 249 -8.66 4.36 24.57
CA ASP A 249 -7.84 5.26 23.75
C ASP A 249 -8.57 5.62 22.47
N LYS A 250 -8.64 6.91 22.14
CA LYS A 250 -9.32 7.34 20.92
C LYS A 250 -8.56 6.85 19.71
N ILE A 251 -9.19 5.97 18.94
CA ILE A 251 -8.64 5.52 17.67
C ILE A 251 -9.00 6.54 16.60
N VAL A 252 -7.99 7.30 16.20
CA VAL A 252 -8.08 8.19 15.04
C VAL A 252 -7.85 7.36 13.77
N ALA A 253 -8.61 7.68 12.73
CA ALA A 253 -8.49 7.07 11.40
C ALA A 253 -7.21 7.53 10.69
#